data_AF-A0A2M6YLX5-F1
#
_entry.id   AF-A0A2M6YLX5-F1
#
_cell.length_a   1.000
_cell.length_b   1.000
_cell.length_c   1.000
_cell.angle_alpha   90.00
_cell.angle_beta   90.00
_cell.angle_gamma   90.00
#
_symmetry.space_group_name_H-M   'P 1'
#
loop_
_entity.id
_entity.type
_entity.pdbx_description
1 polymer ?
#
loop_
_entity_poly.entity_id
_entity_poly.type
_entity_poly.pdbx_seq_one_letter_code
_entity_poly.pdbx_strand_id
1 'polypeptide(L)'
;MIKKLTALLPGTDCGMCGMRCDDFAGFLVTGDLTPADCPPLQDPAYATQRAALGELITVLARRAKSGHLIDRDRCIGCGVCVVVCEYNLANCPACRFGKGPDPEAKVAIRVVDGCLVLADETLCTRLQAAADKCGKCRDHCPTQAIVLI
;
A
#
# COMPACT_ATOMS: atom_id res chain seq x y z
N MET A 1 -7.86 5.11 4.47
CA MET A 1 -6.75 6.06 4.25
C MET A 1 -7.25 7.41 3.77
N ILE A 2 -8.06 7.47 2.70
CA ILE A 2 -8.67 8.71 2.16
C ILE A 2 -9.31 9.57 3.28
N LYS A 3 -10.20 9.01 4.11
CA LYS A 3 -10.82 9.74 5.24
C LYS A 3 -9.84 10.41 6.21
N LYS A 4 -8.65 9.81 6.44
CA LYS A 4 -7.62 10.40 7.31
C LYS A 4 -6.94 11.60 6.65
N LEU A 5 -6.67 11.52 5.34
CA LEU A 5 -6.13 12.63 4.57
C LEU A 5 -7.16 13.76 4.47
N THR A 6 -8.42 13.44 4.15
CA THR A 6 -9.51 14.42 4.08
C THR A 6 -9.69 15.18 5.40
N ALA A 7 -9.57 14.50 6.54
CA ALA A 7 -9.67 15.13 7.86
C ALA A 7 -8.53 16.12 8.17
N LEU A 8 -7.40 16.03 7.46
CA LEU A 8 -6.28 16.96 7.56
C LEU A 8 -6.33 18.06 6.49
N LEU A 9 -7.24 17.95 5.51
CA LEU A 9 -7.45 19.03 4.54
C LEU A 9 -8.31 20.15 5.16
N PRO A 10 -8.25 21.38 4.61
CA PRO A 10 -9.05 22.50 5.10
C PRO A 10 -10.57 22.27 5.03
N GLY A 11 -11.03 21.37 4.14
CA GLY A 11 -12.45 21.00 4.02
C GLY A 11 -13.36 22.15 3.55
N THR A 12 -12.79 23.21 2.98
CA THR A 12 -13.52 24.41 2.57
C THR A 12 -14.18 24.30 1.19
N ASP A 13 -13.87 23.25 0.42
CA ASP A 13 -14.34 23.04 -0.96
C ASP A 13 -14.22 24.31 -1.84
N CYS A 14 -13.16 25.11 -1.63
CA CYS A 14 -12.99 26.43 -2.24
C CYS A 14 -12.75 26.44 -3.76
N GLY A 15 -12.40 25.30 -4.35
CA GLY A 15 -12.15 25.17 -5.80
C GLY A 15 -10.85 25.80 -6.32
N MET A 16 -9.98 26.36 -5.46
CA MET A 16 -8.75 27.04 -5.91
C MET A 16 -7.72 26.12 -6.57
N CYS A 17 -7.76 24.82 -6.30
CA CYS A 17 -6.99 23.79 -6.99
C CYS A 17 -7.75 23.12 -8.15
N GLY A 18 -8.94 23.62 -8.50
CA GLY A 18 -9.76 23.10 -9.61
C GLY A 18 -10.59 21.85 -9.29
N MET A 19 -10.63 21.41 -8.02
CA MET A 19 -11.37 20.21 -7.61
C MET A 19 -11.93 20.35 -6.17
N ARG A 20 -12.83 19.44 -5.77
CA ARG A 20 -13.33 19.37 -4.38
C ARG A 20 -12.26 18.77 -3.46
N CYS A 21 -12.34 19.03 -2.16
CA CYS A 21 -11.37 18.53 -1.19
C CYS A 21 -11.35 16.99 -1.14
N ASP A 22 -12.49 16.34 -1.34
CA ASP A 22 -12.58 14.87 -1.43
C ASP A 22 -11.81 14.31 -2.64
N ASP A 23 -11.93 14.97 -3.79
CA ASP A 23 -11.24 14.57 -5.02
C ASP A 23 -9.73 14.77 -4.87
N PHE A 24 -9.32 15.92 -4.30
CA PHE A 24 -7.93 16.21 -3.98
C PHE A 24 -7.33 15.15 -3.05
N ALA A 25 -8.05 14.73 -2.00
CA ALA A 25 -7.62 13.64 -1.12
C ALA A 25 -7.41 12.32 -1.87
N GLY A 26 -8.22 12.05 -2.90
CA GLY A 26 -8.05 10.91 -3.80
C GLY A 26 -6.70 10.95 -4.54
N PHE A 27 -6.37 12.09 -5.14
CA PHE A 27 -5.11 12.28 -5.87
C PHE A 27 -3.87 12.27 -4.95
N LEU A 28 -4.01 12.68 -3.69
CA LEU A 28 -2.94 12.51 -2.69
C LEU A 28 -2.69 11.04 -2.37
N VAL A 29 -3.72 10.18 -2.39
CA VAL A 29 -3.56 8.73 -2.17
C VAL A 29 -2.86 8.07 -3.34
N THR A 30 -3.21 8.45 -4.57
CA THR A 30 -2.54 7.94 -5.79
C THR A 30 -1.16 8.55 -5.98
N GLY A 31 -0.84 9.67 -5.33
CA GLY A 31 0.43 10.36 -5.46
C GLY A 31 0.56 11.18 -6.74
N ASP A 32 -0.56 11.44 -7.42
CA ASP A 32 -0.60 12.31 -8.61
C ASP A 32 -0.45 13.79 -8.23
N LEU A 33 -0.80 14.14 -6.99
CA LEU A 33 -0.67 15.49 -6.43
C LEU A 33 0.05 15.46 -5.07
N THR A 34 0.51 16.64 -4.66
CA THR A 34 1.20 16.89 -3.39
C THR A 34 0.44 17.91 -2.54
N PRO A 35 0.71 18.00 -1.23
CA PRO A 35 0.11 19.02 -0.37
C PRO A 35 0.34 20.46 -0.84
N ALA A 36 1.42 20.70 -1.59
CA ALA A 36 1.76 22.02 -2.12
C ALA A 36 0.73 22.52 -3.15
N ASP A 37 0.03 21.60 -3.82
CA ASP A 37 -0.94 21.89 -4.89
C ASP A 37 -2.29 22.42 -4.37
N CYS A 38 -2.43 22.53 -3.04
CA CYS A 38 -3.58 23.16 -2.39
C CYS A 38 -3.19 24.56 -1.89
N PRO A 39 -3.61 25.65 -2.57
CA PRO A 39 -3.31 27.02 -2.13
C PRO A 39 -3.77 27.36 -0.70
N PRO A 40 -4.99 26.99 -0.25
CA PRO A 40 -5.41 27.27 1.13
C PRO A 40 -4.57 26.54 2.17
N LEU A 41 -4.02 25.36 1.84
CA LEU A 41 -3.18 24.60 2.77
C LEU A 41 -1.81 25.26 2.99
N GLN A 42 -1.45 26.28 2.19
CA GLN A 42 -0.21 27.01 2.37
C GLN A 42 -0.26 28.06 3.49
N ASP A 43 -1.47 28.44 3.91
CA ASP A 43 -1.67 29.38 5.00
C ASP A 43 -1.02 28.88 6.30
N PRO A 44 -0.32 29.74 7.06
CA PRO A 44 0.26 29.38 8.35
C PRO A 44 -0.73 28.75 9.34
N ALA A 45 -2.02 29.09 9.25
CA ALA A 45 -3.08 28.50 10.06
C ALA A 45 -3.19 26.97 9.91
N TYR A 46 -2.76 26.42 8.76
CA TYR A 46 -2.76 24.99 8.48
C TYR A 46 -1.39 24.32 8.61
N ALA A 47 -0.39 24.98 9.21
CA ALA A 47 0.98 24.46 9.28
C ALA A 47 1.06 23.09 9.95
N THR A 48 0.30 22.86 11.02
CA THR A 48 0.25 21.57 11.73
C THR A 48 -0.41 20.49 10.87
N GLN A 49 -1.55 20.78 10.22
CA GLN A 49 -2.17 19.81 9.33
C GLN A 49 -1.25 19.45 8.16
N ARG A 50 -0.58 20.44 7.56
CA ARG A 50 0.36 20.23 6.44
C ARG A 50 1.53 19.34 6.84
N ALA A 51 2.08 19.51 8.05
CA ALA A 51 3.14 18.65 8.57
C ALA A 51 2.64 17.19 8.73
N ALA A 52 1.50 16.98 9.39
CA ALA A 52 0.90 15.66 9.57
C ALA A 52 0.54 14.99 8.23
N LEU A 53 0.06 15.77 7.25
CA LEU A 53 -0.23 15.30 5.90
C LEU A 53 1.04 14.86 5.17
N GLY A 54 2.14 15.62 5.32
CA GLY A 54 3.45 15.27 4.77
C GLY A 54 4.00 13.95 5.30
N GLU A 55 3.81 13.67 6.59
CA GLU A 55 4.21 12.38 7.19
C GLU A 55 3.42 11.21 6.57
N LEU A 56 2.09 11.34 6.45
CA LEU A 56 1.25 10.31 5.85
C LEU A 56 1.59 10.06 4.37
N ILE A 57 1.88 11.11 3.62
CA ILE A 57 2.28 11.00 2.21
C ILE A 57 3.65 10.33 2.09
N THR A 58 4.58 10.62 3.00
CA THR A 58 5.88 9.94 3.04
C THR A 58 5.70 8.43 3.26
N VAL A 59 4.74 8.02 4.11
CA VAL A 59 4.38 6.61 4.27
C VAL A 59 3.77 6.05 2.97
N LEU A 60 2.86 6.77 2.33
CA LEU A 60 2.25 6.35 1.06
C LEU A 60 3.25 6.26 -0.09
N ALA A 61 4.30 7.09 -0.10
CA ALA A 61 5.36 7.04 -1.09
C ALA A 61 6.22 5.76 -0.99
N ARG A 62 6.23 5.10 0.18
CA ARG A 62 6.93 3.82 0.39
C ARG A 62 6.13 2.60 -0.10
N ARG A 63 4.91 2.79 -0.60
CA ARG A 63 4.07 1.67 -1.07
C ARG A 63 4.63 1.07 -2.36
N ALA A 64 4.50 -0.25 -2.48
CA ALA A 64 4.75 -0.93 -3.74
C ALA A 64 3.68 -0.58 -4.78
N LYS A 65 3.94 -0.81 -6.07
CA LYS A 65 2.94 -0.56 -7.14
C LYS A 65 1.68 -1.40 -6.93
N SER A 66 1.86 -2.60 -6.36
CA SER A 66 0.77 -3.49 -5.96
C SER A 66 -0.03 -2.99 -4.73
N GLY A 67 0.31 -1.82 -4.17
CA GLY A 67 -0.39 -1.19 -3.05
C GLY A 67 0.03 -1.71 -1.67
N HIS A 68 1.06 -2.55 -1.58
CA HIS A 68 1.54 -3.09 -0.30
C HIS A 68 2.34 -2.04 0.48
N LEU A 69 2.00 -1.93 1.77
CA LEU A 69 2.87 -1.40 2.81
C LEU A 69 3.15 -2.55 3.79
N ILE A 70 4.44 -2.81 4.05
CA ILE A 70 4.88 -3.89 4.92
C ILE A 70 5.57 -3.29 6.14
N ASP A 71 5.01 -3.55 7.32
CA ASP A 71 5.60 -3.23 8.60
C ASP A 71 6.59 -4.34 8.99
N ARG A 72 7.89 -4.02 8.93
CA ARG A 72 8.97 -4.99 9.21
C ARG A 72 9.07 -5.35 10.69
N ASP A 73 8.65 -4.46 11.58
CA ASP A 73 8.72 -4.69 13.03
C ASP A 73 7.60 -5.63 13.49
N ARG A 74 6.46 -5.61 12.79
CA ARG A 74 5.36 -6.56 13.01
C ARG A 74 5.49 -7.86 12.22
N CYS A 75 6.35 -7.91 11.20
CA CYS A 75 6.51 -9.11 10.37
C CYS A 75 7.38 -10.15 11.09
N ILE A 76 6.80 -11.30 11.40
CA ILE A 76 7.51 -12.40 12.08
C ILE A 76 7.99 -13.51 11.12
N GLY A 77 7.96 -13.27 9.80
CA GLY A 77 8.46 -14.22 8.82
C GLY A 77 7.68 -15.54 8.70
N CYS A 78 6.46 -15.62 9.23
CA CYS A 78 5.68 -16.86 9.30
C CYS A 78 5.36 -17.53 7.95
N GLY A 79 5.53 -16.84 6.82
CA GLY A 79 5.33 -17.42 5.49
C GLY A 79 3.86 -17.65 5.08
N VAL A 80 2.88 -17.37 5.94
CA VAL A 80 1.45 -17.56 5.60
C VAL A 80 1.07 -16.82 4.32
N CYS A 81 1.53 -15.57 4.16
CA CYS A 81 1.32 -14.79 2.95
C CYS A 81 1.82 -15.53 1.68
N VAL A 82 2.97 -16.20 1.74
CA VAL A 82 3.59 -16.93 0.62
C VAL A 82 2.70 -18.09 0.15
N VAL A 83 2.09 -18.80 1.10
CA VAL A 83 1.27 -19.99 0.80
C VAL A 83 -0.20 -19.67 0.52
N VAL A 84 -0.68 -18.45 0.81
CA VAL A 84 -2.04 -17.99 0.41
C VAL A 84 -2.04 -17.10 -0.83
N CYS A 85 -0.87 -16.68 -1.31
CA CYS A 85 -0.74 -15.86 -2.51
C CYS A 85 -1.22 -16.66 -3.74
N GLU A 86 -2.17 -16.11 -4.48
CA GLU A 86 -2.76 -16.79 -5.64
C GLU A 86 -1.73 -17.08 -6.73
N TYR A 87 -0.88 -16.10 -7.04
CA TYR A 87 0.19 -16.29 -8.01
C TYR A 87 1.15 -17.40 -7.58
N ASN A 88 1.58 -17.40 -6.31
CA ASN A 88 2.49 -18.43 -5.81
C ASN A 88 1.81 -19.80 -5.81
N LEU A 89 0.57 -19.93 -5.35
CA LEU A 89 -0.16 -21.22 -5.36
C LEU A 89 -0.35 -21.79 -6.78
N ALA A 90 -0.56 -20.91 -7.76
CA ALA A 90 -0.70 -21.31 -9.16
C ALA A 90 0.64 -21.75 -9.78
N ASN A 91 1.74 -21.06 -9.46
CA ASN A 91 3.01 -21.17 -10.21
C ASN A 91 4.19 -21.79 -9.42
N CYS A 92 4.03 -22.06 -8.13
CA CYS A 92 5.06 -22.64 -7.26
C CYS A 92 4.53 -23.93 -6.59
N PRO A 93 4.90 -25.12 -7.10
CA PRO A 93 4.47 -26.40 -6.51
C PRO A 93 4.83 -26.53 -5.03
N ALA A 94 6.03 -26.12 -4.62
CA ALA A 94 6.46 -26.16 -3.22
C ALA A 94 5.52 -25.34 -2.31
N CYS A 95 5.13 -24.14 -2.76
CA CYS A 95 4.20 -23.24 -2.08
C CYS A 95 2.82 -23.88 -1.90
N ARG A 96 2.33 -24.62 -2.91
CA ARG A 96 1.06 -25.37 -2.84
C ARG A 96 1.07 -26.47 -1.78
N PHE A 97 2.24 -27.03 -1.49
CA PHE A 97 2.43 -28.01 -0.40
C PHE A 97 2.76 -27.35 0.94
N GLY A 98 2.59 -26.04 1.08
CA GLY A 98 2.84 -25.30 2.32
C GLY A 98 4.33 -25.01 2.60
N LYS A 99 5.21 -25.19 1.61
CA LYS A 99 6.65 -24.91 1.74
C LYS A 99 7.00 -23.52 1.18
N GLY A 100 8.22 -23.06 1.45
CA GLY A 100 8.78 -21.90 0.76
C GLY A 100 9.11 -22.22 -0.72
N PRO A 101 9.13 -21.21 -1.60
CA PRO A 101 9.56 -21.38 -2.98
C PRO A 101 11.05 -21.71 -3.08
N ASP A 102 11.42 -22.52 -4.06
CA ASP A 102 12.82 -22.75 -4.42
C ASP A 102 13.53 -21.42 -4.75
N PRO A 103 14.85 -21.28 -4.54
CA PRO A 103 15.57 -20.03 -4.76
C PRO A 103 15.32 -19.40 -6.14
N GLU A 104 15.30 -20.21 -7.19
CA GLU A 104 15.15 -19.75 -8.59
C GLU A 104 13.69 -19.59 -9.05
N ALA A 105 12.71 -19.95 -8.21
CA ALA A 105 11.30 -19.91 -8.62
C ALA A 105 10.81 -18.48 -8.91
N LYS A 106 10.10 -18.28 -10.02
CA LYS A 106 9.47 -16.98 -10.30
C LYS A 106 8.18 -16.86 -9.47
N VAL A 107 8.20 -16.04 -8.43
CA VAL A 107 7.09 -15.87 -7.47
C VAL A 107 6.86 -14.40 -7.15
N ALA A 108 5.63 -14.04 -6.77
CA ALA A 108 5.29 -12.66 -6.45
C ALA A 108 5.91 -12.22 -5.11
N ILE A 109 5.90 -13.11 -4.12
CA ILE A 109 6.37 -12.83 -2.76
C ILE A 109 7.15 -13.98 -2.15
N ARG A 110 8.06 -13.64 -1.23
CA ARG A 110 8.93 -14.57 -0.49
C ARG A 110 9.11 -14.09 0.95
N VAL A 111 9.63 -14.96 1.81
CA VAL A 111 10.22 -14.55 3.09
C VAL A 111 11.73 -14.56 2.93
N VAL A 112 12.38 -13.44 3.24
CA VAL A 112 13.84 -13.26 3.20
C VAL A 112 14.24 -12.62 4.53
N ASP A 113 15.24 -13.20 5.19
CA ASP A 113 15.73 -12.75 6.51
C ASP A 113 14.61 -12.54 7.53
N GLY A 114 13.67 -13.48 7.58
CA GLY A 114 12.55 -13.43 8.53
C GLY A 114 11.47 -12.39 8.22
N CYS A 115 11.49 -11.74 7.05
CA CYS A 115 10.48 -10.76 6.67
C CYS A 115 9.87 -11.05 5.29
N LEU A 116 8.59 -10.73 5.11
CA LEU A 116 7.96 -10.70 3.79
C LEU A 116 8.69 -9.71 2.87
N VAL A 117 8.99 -10.15 1.66
CA VAL A 117 9.51 -9.33 0.56
C VAL A 117 8.67 -9.59 -0.69
N LEU A 118 8.38 -8.51 -1.43
CA LEU A 118 7.84 -8.60 -2.79
C LEU A 118 8.99 -9.00 -3.72
N ALA A 119 9.02 -10.25 -4.15
CA ALA A 119 10.09 -10.78 -5.00
C ALA A 119 9.97 -10.25 -6.44
N ASP A 120 8.74 -10.19 -6.96
CA ASP A 120 8.42 -9.53 -8.22
C ASP A 120 6.98 -9.00 -8.13
N GLU A 121 6.86 -7.69 -7.89
CA GLU A 121 5.55 -7.06 -7.71
C GLU A 121 4.68 -7.13 -8.98
N THR A 122 5.28 -7.28 -10.16
CA THR A 122 4.57 -7.33 -11.45
C THR A 122 3.71 -8.60 -11.60
N LEU A 123 4.00 -9.61 -10.79
CA LEU A 123 3.28 -10.88 -10.75
C LEU A 123 2.08 -10.85 -9.79
N CYS A 124 1.92 -9.78 -9.02
CA CYS A 124 0.80 -9.65 -8.11
C CYS A 124 -0.52 -9.58 -8.91
N THR A 125 -1.47 -10.47 -8.60
CA THR A 125 -2.81 -10.47 -9.21
C THR A 125 -3.53 -9.12 -9.08
N ARG A 126 -3.20 -8.30 -8.05
CA ARG A 126 -3.73 -6.94 -7.89
C ARG A 126 -3.38 -5.99 -9.04
N LEU A 127 -2.28 -6.26 -9.76
CA LEU A 127 -1.86 -5.49 -10.94
C LEU A 127 -2.49 -6.00 -12.24
N GLN A 128 -3.20 -7.13 -12.21
CA GLN A 128 -3.89 -7.66 -13.37
C GLN A 128 -5.31 -7.10 -13.40
N ALA A 129 -5.69 -6.47 -14.53
CA ALA A 129 -6.89 -5.64 -14.69
C ALA A 129 -8.25 -6.36 -14.47
N ALA A 130 -8.25 -7.69 -14.26
CA ALA A 130 -9.45 -8.52 -14.27
C ALA A 130 -9.82 -9.15 -12.92
N ALA A 131 -9.07 -8.91 -11.84
CA ALA A 131 -9.38 -9.46 -10.53
C ALA A 131 -9.98 -8.41 -9.60
N ASP A 132 -11.03 -8.78 -8.85
CA ASP A 132 -11.35 -8.11 -7.58
C ASP A 132 -10.04 -7.98 -6.80
N LYS A 133 -9.68 -6.75 -6.40
CA LYS A 133 -8.34 -6.42 -5.88
C LYS A 133 -7.91 -7.41 -4.79
N CYS A 134 -7.12 -8.42 -5.17
CA CYS A 134 -6.74 -9.54 -4.31
C CYS A 134 -6.19 -9.05 -2.96
N GLY A 135 -6.58 -9.72 -1.87
CA GLY A 135 -6.27 -9.31 -0.49
C GLY A 135 -5.67 -10.41 0.40
N LYS A 136 -5.56 -11.64 -0.09
CA LYS A 136 -5.29 -12.84 0.73
C LYS A 136 -4.07 -12.73 1.63
N CYS A 137 -2.96 -12.17 1.14
CA CYS A 137 -1.75 -11.99 1.94
C CYS A 137 -1.99 -11.12 3.17
N ARG A 138 -2.74 -10.01 3.03
CA ARG A 138 -3.18 -9.14 4.14
C ARG A 138 -4.17 -9.86 5.03
N ASP A 139 -5.18 -10.48 4.44
CA ASP A 139 -6.33 -11.04 5.17
C ASP A 139 -5.92 -12.21 6.07
N HIS A 140 -4.89 -12.96 5.68
CA HIS A 140 -4.32 -14.05 6.47
C HIS A 140 -3.06 -13.69 7.26
N CYS A 141 -2.66 -12.42 7.31
CA CYS A 141 -1.48 -12.01 8.07
C CYS A 141 -1.80 -12.03 9.58
N PRO A 142 -1.20 -12.94 10.37
CA PRO A 142 -1.56 -13.09 11.78
C PRO A 142 -1.16 -11.87 12.64
N THR A 143 -0.14 -11.14 12.22
CA THR A 143 0.34 -9.94 12.91
C THR A 143 -0.17 -8.65 12.28
N GLN A 144 -0.97 -8.74 11.21
CA GLN A 144 -1.45 -7.59 10.41
C GLN A 144 -0.32 -6.65 9.97
N ALA A 145 0.85 -7.21 9.65
CA ALA A 145 2.02 -6.47 9.18
C ALA A 145 1.86 -5.96 7.73
N ILE A 146 0.80 -6.34 7.03
CA ILE A 146 0.58 -5.99 5.63
C ILE A 146 -0.65 -5.09 5.55
N VAL A 147 -0.50 -3.93 4.91
CA VAL A 147 -1.61 -3.06 4.54
C VAL A 147 -1.66 -2.97 3.02
N LEU A 148 -2.87 -3.02 2.46
CA LEU A 148 -3.12 -2.86 1.03
C LEU A 148 -3.91 -1.57 0.81
N ILE A 149 -3.39 -0.72 -0.07
CA ILE A 149 -3.96 0.58 -0.44
C ILE A 149 -4.29 0.57 -1.94
#